data_AF-A0A1R3L101-F1
#
_entry.id   AF-A0A1R3L101-F1
#
_cell.length_a   1.000
_cell.length_b   1.000
_cell.length_c   1.000
_cell.angle_alpha   90.00
_cell.angle_beta   90.00
_cell.angle_gamma   90.00
#
_symmetry.space_group_name_H-M   'P 1'
#
loop_
_entity.id
_entity.type
_entity.pdbx_description
1 polymer ?
#
loop_
_entity_poly.entity_id
_entity_poly.type
_entity_poly.pdbx_seq_one_letter_code
_entity_poly.pdbx_strand_id
1 'polypeptide(L)'
;MTGAFAHGAIFFIRDYNPEQNKDNVLARMLDHKEAIISHLSWASLFLGFILWDFMSIMMSCLPFGTPEKQILIEPIFAQWIQSAHGKTSYGFDVLLSSTNGPAFNAGRSIWLPGWLNAVNENSNSLFLTIGPGDFLVHHAIALGLHTTTLILVKGALDARGSKLMPDKKDFGYSFPCDGPGRG
;
A
#
# COMPACT_ATOMS: atom_id res chain seq x y z
N MET A 1 -4.13 11.02 7.60
CA MET A 1 -2.92 10.77 6.78
C MET A 1 -2.51 11.99 5.96
N THR A 2 -3.35 12.51 5.06
CA THR A 2 -3.04 13.70 4.22
C THR A 2 -2.55 14.92 5.01
N GLY A 3 -3.22 15.26 6.11
CA GLY A 3 -2.81 16.36 6.99
C GLY A 3 -1.38 16.22 7.54
N ALA A 4 -0.95 15.00 7.89
CA ALA A 4 0.41 14.77 8.39
C ALA A 4 1.46 15.12 7.33
N PHE A 5 1.23 14.74 6.07
CA PHE A 5 2.10 15.10 4.95
C PHE A 5 2.07 16.60 4.63
N ALA A 6 0.90 17.23 4.71
CA ALA A 6 0.78 18.68 4.56
C ALA A 6 1.59 19.43 5.63
N HIS A 7 1.47 19.03 6.90
CA HIS A 7 2.27 19.59 7.98
C HIS A 7 3.77 19.28 7.84
N GLY A 8 4.14 18.10 7.33
CA GLY A 8 5.52 17.78 6.98
C GLY A 8 6.10 18.70 5.90
N ALA A 9 5.33 19.00 4.86
CA ALA A 9 5.72 19.96 3.82
C ALA A 9 5.86 21.39 4.38
N ILE A 10 4.94 21.81 5.25
CA ILE A 10 5.02 23.12 5.94
C ILE A 10 6.29 23.18 6.79
N PHE A 11 6.60 22.13 7.54
CA PHE A 11 7.84 22.01 8.32
C PHE A 11 9.08 22.15 7.40
N PHE A 12 9.10 21.46 6.26
CA PHE A 12 10.21 21.59 5.31
C PHE A 12 10.39 23.00 4.77
N ILE A 13 9.32 23.79 4.62
CA ILE A 13 9.42 25.17 4.13
C ILE A 13 9.86 26.10 5.26
N ARG A 14 9.19 26.05 6.42
CA ARG A 14 9.29 27.07 7.46
C ARG A 14 10.37 26.78 8.50
N ASP A 15 10.50 25.53 8.91
CA ASP A 15 11.21 25.18 10.14
C ASP A 15 12.49 24.36 9.86
N TYR A 16 12.58 23.70 8.72
CA TYR A 16 13.76 22.91 8.36
C TYR A 16 15.00 23.79 8.14
N ASN A 17 16.03 23.53 8.95
CA ASN A 17 17.35 24.16 8.86
C ASN A 17 18.41 23.16 8.34
N PRO A 18 18.92 23.33 7.11
CA PRO A 18 19.93 22.44 6.53
C PRO A 18 21.23 22.34 7.34
N GLU A 19 21.68 23.45 7.95
CA GLU A 19 22.94 23.48 8.69
C GLU A 19 22.87 22.64 9.97
N GLN A 20 21.73 22.71 10.68
CA GLN A 20 21.51 21.92 11.90
C GLN A 20 21.26 20.44 11.62
N ASN A 21 20.81 20.11 10.40
CA ASN A 21 20.46 18.75 9.99
C ASN A 21 21.53 18.11 9.10
N LYS A 22 22.69 18.75 8.97
CA LYS A 22 23.77 18.25 8.11
C LYS A 22 24.17 16.83 8.50
N ASP A 23 24.39 16.00 7.48
CA ASP A 23 24.84 14.60 7.58
C ASP A 23 23.91 13.65 8.37
N ASN A 24 22.69 14.10 8.73
CA ASN A 24 21.70 13.24 9.38
C ASN A 24 20.79 12.50 8.37
N VAL A 25 19.91 11.65 8.87
CA VAL A 25 19.00 10.85 8.02
C VAL A 25 18.03 11.71 7.19
N LEU A 26 17.63 12.87 7.69
CA LEU A 26 16.69 13.78 7.04
C LEU A 26 17.35 14.51 5.87
N ALA A 27 18.57 15.04 6.07
CA ALA A 27 19.35 15.64 4.99
C ALA A 27 19.70 14.60 3.92
N ARG A 28 20.17 13.41 4.34
CA ARG A 28 20.48 12.33 3.40
C ARG A 28 19.28 11.94 2.55
N MET A 29 18.09 11.85 3.13
CA MET A 29 16.84 11.58 2.39
C MET A 29 16.58 12.62 1.29
N LEU A 30 16.77 13.91 1.60
CA LEU A 30 16.58 14.99 0.63
C LEU A 30 17.60 14.91 -0.53
N ASP A 31 18.83 14.48 -0.27
CA ASP A 31 19.87 14.35 -1.30
C ASP A 31 19.53 13.33 -2.40
N HIS A 32 18.73 12.30 -2.07
CA HIS A 32 18.28 11.29 -3.02
C HIS A 32 16.75 11.28 -3.22
N LYS A 33 16.09 12.42 -3.02
CA LYS A 33 14.64 12.55 -3.19
C LYS A 33 14.12 12.05 -4.55
N GLU A 34 14.89 12.26 -5.60
CA GLU A 34 14.52 11.86 -6.97
C GLU A 34 14.42 10.33 -7.10
N ALA A 35 15.26 9.59 -6.38
CA ALA A 35 15.18 8.13 -6.36
C ALA A 35 13.91 7.64 -5.63
N ILE A 36 13.55 8.28 -4.51
CA ILE A 36 12.33 7.95 -3.77
C ILE A 36 11.09 8.21 -4.65
N ILE A 37 11.02 9.40 -5.27
CA ILE A 37 9.91 9.80 -6.13
C ILE A 37 9.80 8.88 -7.35
N SER A 38 10.92 8.53 -8.00
CA SER A 38 10.92 7.66 -9.18
C SER A 38 10.47 6.24 -8.87
N HIS A 39 10.85 5.66 -7.73
CA HIS A 39 10.40 4.32 -7.33
C HIS A 39 8.90 4.31 -6.96
N LEU A 40 8.41 5.35 -6.28
CA LEU A 40 6.97 5.50 -6.01
C LEU A 40 6.16 5.67 -7.30
N SER A 41 6.71 6.41 -8.28
CA SER A 41 6.12 6.54 -9.61
C SER A 41 6.07 5.20 -10.34
N TRP A 42 7.18 4.47 -10.37
CA TRP A 42 7.23 3.13 -10.95
C TRP A 42 6.22 2.18 -10.31
N ALA A 43 6.15 2.11 -8.98
CA ALA A 43 5.21 1.24 -8.27
C ALA A 43 3.75 1.60 -8.59
N SER A 44 3.43 2.90 -8.65
CA SER A 44 2.08 3.38 -8.99
C SER A 44 1.71 3.01 -10.44
N LEU A 45 2.62 3.21 -11.39
CA LEU A 45 2.40 2.84 -12.79
C LEU A 45 2.28 1.32 -12.95
N PHE A 46 3.18 0.55 -12.32
CA PHE A 46 3.16 -0.91 -12.37
C PHE A 46 1.83 -1.46 -11.86
N LEU A 47 1.38 -1.04 -10.68
CA LEU A 47 0.10 -1.46 -10.12
C LEU A 47 -1.08 -1.02 -11.01
N GLY A 48 -1.00 0.19 -11.56
CA GLY A 48 -2.05 0.75 -12.43
C GLY A 48 -2.23 -0.05 -13.71
N PHE A 49 -1.15 -0.32 -14.44
CA PHE A 49 -1.19 -1.08 -15.68
C PHE A 49 -1.65 -2.51 -15.45
N ILE A 50 -1.05 -3.22 -14.48
CA ILE A 50 -1.39 -4.62 -14.21
C ILE A 50 -2.86 -4.77 -13.80
N LEU A 51 -3.35 -3.92 -12.90
CA LEU A 51 -4.75 -3.97 -12.47
C LEU A 51 -5.71 -3.68 -13.63
N TRP A 52 -5.41 -2.65 -14.43
CA TRP A 52 -6.23 -2.26 -15.56
C TRP A 52 -6.29 -3.35 -16.64
N ASP A 53 -5.16 -3.99 -16.96
CA ASP A 53 -5.09 -5.09 -17.92
C ASP A 53 -5.96 -6.27 -17.47
N PHE A 54 -5.82 -6.71 -16.21
CA PHE A 54 -6.63 -7.80 -15.67
C PHE A 54 -8.13 -7.48 -15.68
N MET A 55 -8.50 -6.28 -15.23
CA MET A 55 -9.90 -5.82 -15.26
C MET A 55 -10.47 -5.78 -16.68
N SER A 56 -9.68 -5.32 -17.65
CA SER A 56 -10.10 -5.25 -19.04
C SER A 56 -10.31 -6.64 -19.64
N ILE A 57 -9.43 -7.59 -19.34
CA ILE A 57 -9.58 -9.01 -19.75
C ILE A 57 -10.87 -9.57 -19.14
N MET A 58 -11.08 -9.42 -17.82
CA MET A 58 -12.27 -9.95 -17.14
C MET A 58 -13.58 -9.37 -17.68
N MET A 59 -13.61 -8.05 -17.89
CA MET A 59 -14.77 -7.34 -18.42
C MET A 59 -15.09 -7.78 -19.86
N SER A 60 -14.08 -8.16 -20.65
CA SER A 60 -14.28 -8.64 -22.02
C SER A 60 -14.81 -10.09 -22.08
N CYS A 61 -14.32 -10.98 -21.22
CA CYS A 61 -14.66 -12.41 -21.26
C CYS A 61 -16.16 -12.69 -21.02
N LEU A 62 -16.80 -11.92 -20.13
CA LEU A 62 -18.20 -12.11 -19.76
C LEU A 62 -19.18 -11.86 -20.93
N PRO A 63 -19.17 -10.71 -21.63
CA PRO A 63 -20.05 -10.48 -22.77
C PRO A 63 -19.76 -11.39 -23.96
N PHE A 64 -18.53 -11.88 -24.11
CA PHE A 64 -18.19 -12.88 -25.14
C PHE A 64 -18.59 -14.32 -24.75
N GLY A 65 -19.22 -14.54 -23.59
CA GLY A 65 -19.66 -15.86 -23.15
C GLY A 65 -18.52 -16.84 -22.88
N THR A 66 -17.33 -16.33 -22.52
CA THR A 66 -16.12 -17.13 -22.25
C THR A 66 -15.57 -16.87 -20.84
N PRO A 67 -16.37 -17.07 -19.76
CA PRO A 67 -15.94 -16.81 -18.40
C PRO A 67 -14.72 -17.64 -17.96
N GLU A 68 -14.51 -18.81 -18.56
CA GLU A 68 -13.34 -19.66 -18.32
C GLU A 68 -12.01 -19.05 -18.79
N LYS A 69 -12.07 -18.03 -19.65
CA LYS A 69 -10.88 -17.29 -20.11
C LYS A 69 -10.52 -16.12 -19.20
N GLN A 70 -11.28 -15.88 -18.14
CA GLN A 70 -10.91 -14.89 -17.13
C GLN A 70 -9.63 -15.32 -16.42
N ILE A 71 -8.80 -14.35 -16.07
CA ILE A 71 -7.62 -14.60 -15.23
C ILE A 71 -8.02 -14.34 -13.78
N LEU A 72 -8.19 -15.42 -13.03
CA LEU A 72 -8.56 -15.39 -11.62
C LEU A 72 -7.34 -15.80 -10.78
N ILE A 73 -6.77 -14.83 -10.07
CA ILE A 73 -5.59 -15.05 -9.23
C ILE A 73 -6.04 -15.23 -7.78
N GLU A 74 -5.73 -16.38 -7.19
CA GLU A 74 -5.99 -16.63 -5.77
C GLU A 74 -5.03 -15.83 -4.87
N PRO A 75 -5.52 -15.17 -3.81
CA PRO A 75 -4.68 -14.44 -2.86
C PRO A 75 -3.98 -15.40 -1.88
N ILE A 76 -3.13 -16.28 -2.39
CA ILE A 76 -2.50 -17.38 -1.62
C ILE A 76 -1.78 -16.91 -0.37
N PHE A 77 -1.15 -15.72 -0.39
CA PHE A 77 -0.44 -15.19 0.77
C PHE A 77 -1.39 -14.79 1.88
N ALA A 78 -2.54 -14.21 1.54
CA ALA A 78 -3.56 -13.84 2.53
C ALA A 78 -4.29 -15.09 3.04
N GLN A 79 -4.58 -16.08 2.18
CA GLN A 79 -5.16 -17.36 2.58
C GLN A 79 -4.23 -18.16 3.50
N TRP A 80 -2.92 -18.11 3.24
CA TRP A 80 -1.89 -18.67 4.10
C TRP A 80 -1.89 -17.99 5.47
N ILE A 81 -2.01 -16.66 5.56
CA ILE A 81 -2.13 -15.94 6.84
C ILE A 81 -3.40 -16.36 7.59
N GLN A 82 -4.55 -16.49 6.91
CA GLN A 82 -5.78 -16.98 7.56
C GLN A 82 -5.57 -18.40 8.12
N SER A 83 -4.87 -19.26 7.39
CA SER A 83 -4.57 -20.63 7.82
C SER A 83 -3.55 -20.69 8.95
N ALA A 84 -2.52 -19.85 8.91
CA ALA A 84 -1.57 -19.67 10.00
C ALA A 84 -2.26 -19.26 11.31
N HIS A 85 -3.38 -18.53 11.20
CA HIS A 85 -4.26 -18.17 12.31
C HIS A 85 -5.34 -19.22 12.64
N GLY A 86 -5.32 -20.41 12.05
CA GLY A 86 -6.20 -21.51 12.45
C GLY A 86 -7.45 -21.70 11.62
N LYS A 87 -7.61 -20.96 10.52
CA LYS A 87 -8.68 -21.21 9.56
C LYS A 87 -8.37 -22.45 8.73
N THR A 88 -9.24 -23.45 8.76
CA THR A 88 -8.96 -24.77 8.14
C THR A 88 -9.46 -24.90 6.70
N SER A 89 -10.32 -23.99 6.24
CA SER A 89 -11.02 -24.07 4.94
C SER A 89 -10.09 -24.11 3.72
N TYR A 90 -8.86 -23.61 3.83
CA TYR A 90 -7.89 -23.55 2.73
C TYR A 90 -6.92 -24.74 2.68
N GLY A 91 -6.86 -25.56 3.74
CA GLY A 91 -6.08 -26.80 3.72
C GLY A 91 -4.55 -26.66 3.77
N PHE A 92 -3.99 -25.51 4.14
CA PHE A 92 -2.53 -25.31 4.22
C PHE A 92 -1.83 -26.09 5.36
N ASP A 93 -2.57 -26.55 6.38
CA ASP A 93 -2.04 -27.29 7.56
C ASP A 93 -0.75 -26.69 8.15
N VAL A 94 -0.82 -25.40 8.52
CA VAL A 94 0.33 -24.59 8.97
C VAL A 94 0.03 -23.86 10.27
N LEU A 95 1.00 -23.83 11.19
CA LEU A 95 0.93 -23.16 12.50
C LEU A 95 -0.36 -23.53 13.27
N LEU A 96 -1.29 -22.60 13.47
CA LEU A 96 -2.49 -22.84 14.27
C LEU A 96 -3.57 -23.65 13.55
N SER A 97 -3.50 -23.80 12.22
CA SER A 97 -4.36 -24.77 11.53
C SER A 97 -3.87 -26.21 11.68
N SER A 98 -2.60 -26.39 12.09
CA SER A 98 -2.01 -27.70 12.36
C SER A 98 -2.11 -28.10 13.82
N THR A 99 -2.92 -29.11 14.10
CA THR A 99 -3.19 -29.59 15.47
C THR A 99 -1.99 -30.19 16.19
N ASN A 100 -0.93 -30.54 15.46
CA ASN A 100 0.31 -31.10 15.98
C ASN A 100 1.42 -30.06 16.16
N GLY A 101 1.19 -28.81 15.74
CA GLY A 101 2.19 -27.75 15.76
C GLY A 101 2.54 -27.27 17.18
N PRO A 102 3.79 -26.83 17.44
CA PRO A 102 4.16 -26.23 18.73
C PRO A 102 3.30 -25.02 19.10
N ALA A 103 2.97 -24.17 18.12
CA ALA A 103 2.12 -23.01 18.31
C ALA A 103 0.70 -23.38 18.77
N PHE A 104 0.14 -24.44 18.17
CA PHE A 104 -1.16 -24.97 18.57
C PHE A 104 -1.12 -25.55 19.99
N ASN A 105 -0.13 -26.40 20.27
CA ASN A 105 0.00 -27.06 21.57
C ASN A 105 0.21 -26.07 22.73
N ALA A 106 0.97 -25.00 22.51
CA ALA A 106 1.21 -23.98 23.52
C ALA A 106 -0.07 -23.20 23.90
N GLY A 107 -0.98 -22.97 22.96
CA GLY A 107 -2.21 -22.17 23.18
C GLY A 107 -3.44 -22.99 23.59
N ARG A 108 -3.39 -24.32 23.45
CA ARG A 108 -4.56 -25.23 23.45
C ARG A 108 -5.45 -25.16 24.70
N SER A 109 -4.91 -24.79 25.86
CA SER A 109 -5.65 -24.82 27.14
C SER A 109 -6.22 -23.47 27.59
N ILE A 110 -5.92 -22.36 26.90
CA ILE A 110 -6.27 -21.02 27.37
C ILE A 110 -7.24 -20.33 26.40
N TRP A 111 -6.71 -19.67 25.38
CA TRP A 111 -7.49 -18.83 24.45
C TRP A 111 -7.78 -19.53 23.12
N LEU A 112 -6.96 -20.53 22.75
CA LEU A 112 -6.98 -21.12 21.42
C LEU A 112 -8.28 -21.83 21.07
N PRO A 113 -8.93 -22.62 21.95
CA PRO A 113 -10.21 -23.27 21.60
C PRO A 113 -11.31 -22.27 21.22
N GLY A 114 -11.45 -21.18 21.99
CA GLY A 114 -12.42 -20.12 21.69
C GLY A 114 -12.11 -19.39 20.38
N TRP A 115 -10.83 -19.10 20.15
CA TRP A 115 -10.35 -18.51 18.89
C TRP A 115 -10.63 -19.40 17.67
N LEU A 116 -10.30 -20.69 17.75
CA LEU A 116 -10.50 -21.64 16.66
C LEU A 116 -11.98 -21.85 16.34
N ASN A 117 -12.84 -21.84 17.35
CA ASN A 117 -14.28 -21.87 17.15
C ASN A 117 -14.75 -20.62 16.38
N ALA A 118 -14.31 -19.43 16.79
CA ALA A 118 -14.73 -18.18 16.16
C ALA A 118 -14.19 -18.03 14.72
N VAL A 119 -12.92 -18.36 14.47
CA VAL A 119 -12.30 -18.15 13.14
C VAL A 119 -12.78 -19.15 12.07
N ASN A 120 -13.33 -20.28 12.49
CA ASN A 120 -13.91 -21.29 11.59
C ASN A 120 -15.45 -21.20 11.51
N GLU A 121 -16.06 -20.22 12.17
CA GLU A 121 -17.50 -19.97 12.10
C GLU A 121 -17.85 -19.05 10.93
N ASN A 122 -18.70 -19.52 10.02
CA ASN A 122 -19.05 -18.81 8.79
C ASN A 122 -20.14 -17.72 8.97
N SER A 123 -20.68 -17.55 10.18
CA SER A 123 -21.74 -16.58 10.47
C SER A 123 -21.22 -15.22 10.96
N ASN A 124 -19.91 -15.10 11.22
CA ASN A 124 -19.29 -13.87 11.70
C ASN A 124 -18.35 -13.26 10.63
N SER A 125 -17.72 -12.13 10.96
CA SER A 125 -16.81 -11.42 10.05
C SER A 125 -15.33 -11.63 10.36
N LEU A 126 -14.99 -12.58 11.24
CA LEU A 126 -13.62 -12.87 11.65
C LEU A 126 -12.92 -13.66 10.54
N PHE A 127 -11.96 -13.04 9.86
CA PHE A 127 -11.26 -13.62 8.72
C PHE A 127 -12.21 -14.21 7.68
N LEU A 128 -13.02 -13.36 7.05
CA LEU A 128 -13.90 -13.74 5.94
C LEU A 128 -13.12 -14.51 4.86
N THR A 129 -13.80 -15.46 4.20
CA THR A 129 -13.20 -16.20 3.09
C THR A 129 -12.94 -15.28 1.92
N ILE A 130 -11.68 -15.19 1.53
CA ILE A 130 -11.19 -14.37 0.43
C ILE A 130 -10.89 -15.22 -0.81
N GLY A 131 -11.08 -14.62 -1.98
CA GLY A 131 -10.79 -15.22 -3.27
C GLY A 131 -10.28 -14.21 -4.32
N PRO A 132 -10.43 -14.52 -5.62
CA PRO A 132 -9.84 -13.70 -6.68
C PRO A 132 -10.37 -12.26 -6.77
N GLY A 133 -11.64 -12.03 -6.42
CA GLY A 133 -12.19 -10.68 -6.34
C GLY A 133 -11.50 -9.84 -5.27
N ASP A 134 -11.23 -10.43 -4.10
CA ASP A 134 -10.51 -9.79 -3.01
C ASP A 134 -9.08 -9.45 -3.41
N PHE A 135 -8.40 -10.33 -4.15
CA PHE A 135 -7.06 -10.06 -4.68
C PHE A 135 -7.03 -8.75 -5.47
N LEU A 136 -7.97 -8.57 -6.39
CA LEU A 136 -8.00 -7.42 -7.30
C LEU A 136 -8.32 -6.11 -6.56
N VAL A 137 -9.31 -6.12 -5.65
CA VAL A 137 -9.63 -4.91 -4.89
C VAL A 137 -8.49 -4.51 -3.95
N HIS A 138 -7.75 -5.46 -3.36
CA HIS A 138 -6.58 -5.13 -2.56
C HIS A 138 -5.44 -4.52 -3.39
N HIS A 139 -5.26 -4.94 -4.64
CA HIS A 139 -4.33 -4.28 -5.56
C HIS A 139 -4.80 -2.87 -5.97
N ALA A 140 -6.11 -2.66 -6.12
CA ALA A 140 -6.69 -1.33 -6.32
C ALA A 140 -6.46 -0.40 -5.11
N ILE A 141 -6.64 -0.92 -3.90
CA ILE A 141 -6.31 -0.20 -2.65
C ILE A 141 -4.81 0.12 -2.62
N ALA A 142 -3.95 -0.85 -2.94
CA ALA A 142 -2.51 -0.63 -3.00
C ALA A 142 -2.13 0.46 -4.00
N LEU A 143 -2.73 0.45 -5.21
CA LEU A 143 -2.54 1.50 -6.22
C LEU A 143 -2.92 2.88 -5.65
N GLY A 144 -4.10 2.99 -5.03
CA GLY A 144 -4.59 4.22 -4.42
C GLY A 144 -3.64 4.74 -3.33
N LEU A 145 -3.15 3.85 -2.46
CA LEU A 145 -2.20 4.18 -1.41
C LEU A 145 -0.83 4.64 -1.97
N HIS A 146 -0.27 3.93 -2.95
CA HIS A 146 1.01 4.30 -3.56
C HIS A 146 0.91 5.63 -4.31
N THR A 147 -0.14 5.83 -5.09
CA THR A 147 -0.35 7.07 -5.86
C THR A 147 -0.58 8.26 -4.94
N THR A 148 -1.40 8.10 -3.90
CA THR A 148 -1.62 9.16 -2.90
C THR A 148 -0.32 9.49 -2.17
N THR A 149 0.46 8.47 -1.81
CA THR A 149 1.78 8.66 -1.16
C THR A 149 2.76 9.36 -2.09
N LEU A 150 2.82 8.98 -3.38
CA LEU A 150 3.63 9.65 -4.39
C LEU A 150 3.32 11.14 -4.47
N ILE A 151 2.04 11.51 -4.59
CA ILE A 151 1.61 12.91 -4.69
C ILE A 151 2.05 13.71 -3.46
N LEU A 152 1.77 13.18 -2.27
CA LEU A 152 2.06 13.85 -1.00
C LEU A 152 3.57 13.94 -0.72
N VAL A 153 4.31 12.87 -0.93
CA VAL A 153 5.77 12.81 -0.73
C VAL A 153 6.48 13.72 -1.72
N LYS A 154 6.14 13.65 -3.01
CA LYS A 154 6.72 14.54 -4.03
C LYS A 154 6.46 16.00 -3.70
N GLY A 155 5.22 16.33 -3.29
CA GLY A 155 4.87 17.68 -2.84
C GLY A 155 5.76 18.18 -1.70
N ALA A 156 6.00 17.34 -0.70
CA ALA A 156 6.86 17.68 0.46
C ALA A 156 8.35 17.79 0.10
N LEU A 157 8.90 16.86 -0.69
CA LEU A 157 10.32 16.83 -1.05
C LEU A 157 10.72 17.93 -2.05
N ASP A 158 9.78 18.40 -2.86
CA ASP A 158 9.96 19.54 -3.78
C ASP A 158 9.48 20.88 -3.19
N ALA A 159 9.08 20.90 -1.92
CA ALA A 159 8.50 22.08 -1.28
C ALA A 159 9.49 23.25 -1.19
N ARG A 160 10.77 22.95 -0.90
CA ARG A 160 11.82 23.97 -0.81
C ARG A 160 12.36 24.43 -2.17
N GLY A 161 12.22 23.59 -3.20
CA GLY A 161 12.74 23.87 -4.53
C GLY A 161 12.73 22.63 -5.43
N SER A 162 12.56 22.86 -6.73
CA SER A 162 12.71 21.87 -7.78
C SER A 162 13.56 22.45 -8.93
N LYS A 163 13.88 21.64 -9.95
CA LYS A 163 14.61 22.14 -11.13
C LYS A 163 13.88 23.28 -11.85
N LEU A 164 12.54 23.26 -11.85
CA LEU A 164 11.71 24.28 -12.50
C LEU A 164 11.69 25.61 -11.72
N MET A 165 11.62 25.54 -10.39
CA MET A 165 11.56 26.68 -9.46
C MET A 165 12.46 26.38 -8.25
N PRO A 166 13.76 26.71 -8.32
CA PRO A 166 14.73 26.37 -7.27
C PRO A 166 14.53 27.13 -5.95
N ASP A 167 13.93 28.31 -6.02
CA ASP A 167 13.70 29.31 -4.96
C ASP A 167 12.31 29.20 -4.32
N LYS A 168 11.62 28.08 -4.51
CA LYS A 168 10.23 27.88 -4.06
C LYS A 168 10.01 28.14 -2.57
N LYS A 169 10.99 27.81 -1.72
CA LYS A 169 10.92 28.08 -0.27
C LYS A 169 10.61 29.55 0.06
N ASP A 170 11.00 30.50 -0.80
CA ASP A 170 10.91 31.93 -0.53
C ASP A 170 9.47 32.46 -0.72
N PHE A 171 8.59 31.68 -1.37
CA PHE A 171 7.18 32.00 -1.61
C PHE A 171 6.22 31.40 -0.57
N GLY A 172 6.73 30.53 0.31
CA GLY A 172 5.92 29.86 1.33
C GLY A 172 5.13 28.65 0.79
N TYR A 173 4.18 28.16 1.60
CA TYR A 173 3.46 26.91 1.32
C TYR A 173 2.35 27.03 0.27
N SER A 174 1.70 28.19 0.19
CA SER A 174 0.54 28.42 -0.68
C SER A 174 0.71 29.70 -1.46
N PHE A 175 0.94 29.57 -2.76
CA PHE A 175 1.08 30.66 -3.73
C PHE A 175 0.50 30.19 -5.08
N PRO A 176 0.03 31.10 -5.95
CA PRO A 176 -0.71 30.71 -7.16
C PRO A 176 0.15 30.02 -8.23
N CYS A 177 1.28 30.62 -8.64
CA CYS A 177 2.24 30.09 -9.61
C CYS A 177 3.52 30.95 -9.66
N ASP A 178 4.50 30.57 -10.49
CA ASP A 178 5.72 31.35 -10.82
C ASP A 178 5.62 31.99 -12.24
N GLY A 179 4.41 32.44 -12.61
CA GLY A 179 4.13 33.00 -13.93
C GLY A 179 4.20 31.98 -15.09
N PRO A 180 4.04 32.45 -16.36
CA PRO A 180 3.96 31.59 -17.54
C PRO A 180 5.33 31.32 -18.24
N GLY A 181 6.45 31.78 -17.66
CA GLY A 181 7.71 31.94 -18.41
C GLY A 181 8.54 30.68 -18.66
N ARG A 182 8.13 29.49 -18.20
CA ARG A 182 8.99 28.29 -18.15
C ARG A 182 8.33 27.00 -18.68
N GLY A 183 7.30 27.13 -19.52
CA GLY A 183 6.44 26.04 -20.03
C GLY A 183 5.05 26.09 -19.43
#